data_AF-A0A0K8QEB0-F1
#
_entry.id   AF-A0A0K8QEB0-F1
#
_cell.length_a   1.000
_cell.length_b   1.000
_cell.length_c   1.000
_cell.angle_alpha   90.00
_cell.angle_beta   90.00
_cell.angle_gamma   90.00
#
_symmetry.space_group_name_H-M   'P 1'
#
loop_
_entity.id
_entity.type
_entity.pdbx_description
1 polymer ?
#
loop_
_entity_poly.entity_id
_entity_poly.type
_entity_poly.pdbx_seq_one_letter_code
_entity_poly.pdbx_strand_id
1 'polypeptide(L)'
;MISHDVELLEATVNKVYHLDANRAQIDFYNMGWKRYLQQRETDERARKRERANAEKKAQVLMDQANKMRAKPPRPWPRRTWRSVPNGCLAAWKQSARMTAWQPCVSRILLRAARLRSRQRV
;
A
#
# COMPACT_ATOMS: atom_id res chain seq x y z
N MET A 1 38.20 -28.89 3.46
CA MET A 1 38.37 -29.74 4.65
C MET A 1 37.11 -29.60 5.49
N ILE A 2 36.37 -30.70 5.72
CA ILE A 2 35.21 -30.69 6.61
C ILE A 2 35.68 -31.34 7.91
N SER A 3 35.94 -30.51 8.92
CA SER A 3 36.31 -30.95 10.26
C SER A 3 35.34 -30.36 11.27
N HIS A 4 35.11 -31.08 12.37
CA HIS A 4 34.29 -30.61 13.50
C HIS A 4 35.16 -30.18 14.69
N ASP A 5 36.48 -30.34 14.59
CA ASP A 5 37.44 -29.91 15.62
C ASP A 5 37.60 -28.39 15.59
N VAL A 6 37.16 -27.75 16.67
CA VAL A 6 37.07 -26.29 16.81
C VAL A 6 38.46 -25.63 16.92
N GLU A 7 39.42 -26.28 17.57
CA GLU A 7 40.76 -25.72 17.78
C GLU A 7 41.56 -25.71 16.47
N LEU A 8 41.44 -26.77 15.69
CA LEU A 8 42.07 -26.87 14.37
C LEU A 8 41.47 -25.85 13.37
N LEU A 9 40.15 -25.64 13.43
CA LEU A 9 39.47 -24.66 12.56
C LEU A 9 39.91 -23.23 12.89
N GLU A 10 40.12 -22.91 14.16
CA GLU A 10 40.60 -21.59 14.56
C GLU A 10 42.01 -21.30 14.00
N ALA A 11 42.89 -22.29 14.00
CA ALA A 11 44.27 -22.13 13.56
C ALA A 11 44.44 -22.06 12.02
N THR A 12 43.53 -22.68 11.26
CA THR A 12 43.76 -22.95 9.82
C THR A 12 42.77 -22.28 8.88
N VAL A 13 41.58 -21.90 9.34
CA VAL A 13 40.50 -21.45 8.45
C VAL A 13 40.52 -19.95 8.24
N ASN A 14 40.68 -19.57 6.97
CA ASN A 14 40.55 -18.18 6.52
C ASN A 14 39.13 -17.86 5.98
N LYS A 15 38.39 -18.90 5.56
CA LYS A 15 37.09 -18.81 4.87
C LYS A 15 36.12 -19.87 5.37
N VAL A 16 34.92 -19.47 5.80
CA VAL A 16 33.87 -20.36 6.31
C VAL A 16 32.67 -20.35 5.36
N TYR A 17 32.24 -21.54 4.93
CA TYR A 17 31.00 -21.74 4.20
C TYR A 17 29.96 -22.30 5.18
N HIS A 18 28.88 -21.56 5.40
CA HIS A 18 27.79 -22.01 6.24
C HIS A 18 26.58 -22.37 5.38
N LEU A 19 26.08 -23.59 5.56
CA LEU A 19 24.85 -24.05 4.93
C LEU A 19 23.67 -23.84 5.89
N ASP A 20 22.78 -22.90 5.58
CA ASP A 20 21.55 -22.69 6.36
C ASP A 20 20.40 -23.53 5.79
N ALA A 21 20.01 -24.56 6.54
CA ALA A 21 18.95 -25.50 6.15
C ALA A 21 17.55 -24.84 6.06
N ASN A 22 17.29 -23.78 6.84
CA ASN A 22 15.98 -23.12 6.84
C ASN A 22 15.76 -22.24 5.61
N ARG A 23 16.85 -21.73 5.02
CA ARG A 23 16.81 -20.87 3.83
C ARG A 23 17.19 -21.62 2.55
N ALA A 24 17.71 -22.85 2.66
CA ALA A 24 18.32 -23.61 1.57
C ALA A 24 19.39 -22.78 0.83
N GLN A 25 20.16 -21.97 1.55
CA GLN A 25 21.17 -21.08 0.98
C GLN A 25 22.54 -21.28 1.65
N ILE A 26 23.60 -21.16 0.84
CA ILE A 26 24.99 -21.16 1.30
C ILE A 26 25.43 -19.71 1.50
N ASP A 27 25.94 -19.41 2.70
CA ASP A 27 26.55 -18.13 3.03
C ASP A 27 28.07 -18.28 3.11
N PHE A 28 28.80 -17.28 2.61
CA PHE A 28 30.26 -17.25 2.59
C PHE A 28 30.79 -16.17 3.53
N TYR A 29 31.75 -16.54 4.38
CA TYR A 29 32.40 -15.64 5.32
C TYR A 29 33.91 -15.66 5.11
N ASN A 30 34.48 -14.51 4.77
CA ASN A 30 35.93 -14.32 4.67
C ASN A 30 36.48 -13.76 5.98
N MET A 31 36.33 -14.53 7.07
CA MET A 31 36.79 -14.17 8.41
C MET A 31 37.13 -15.42 9.21
N GLY A 32 37.97 -15.27 10.23
CA GLY A 32 38.35 -16.36 11.13
C GLY A 32 37.17 -16.87 11.99
N TRP A 33 37.36 -18.07 12.54
CA TRP A 33 36.32 -18.84 13.24
C TRP A 33 35.58 -18.09 14.35
N LYS A 34 36.30 -17.42 15.27
CA LYS A 34 35.68 -16.67 16.39
C LYS A 34 34.79 -15.51 15.94
N ARG A 35 35.22 -14.76 14.92
CA ARG A 35 34.44 -13.64 14.35
C ARG A 35 33.21 -14.15 13.61
N TYR A 36 33.34 -15.28 12.94
CA TYR A 36 32.23 -15.96 12.28
C TYR A 36 31.12 -16.33 13.29
N LEU A 37 31.45 -16.88 14.47
CA LEU A 37 30.45 -17.20 15.49
C LEU A 37 29.68 -15.97 15.99
N GLN A 38 30.38 -14.85 16.21
CA GLN A 38 29.74 -13.58 16.61
C GLN A 38 28.80 -13.06 15.51
N GLN A 39 29.25 -13.12 14.25
CA GLN A 39 28.44 -12.69 13.11
C GLN A 39 27.20 -13.57 12.91
N ARG A 40 27.33 -14.88 13.16
CA ARG A 40 26.20 -15.82 13.14
C ARG A 40 25.14 -15.44 14.15
N GLU A 41 25.53 -15.13 15.38
CA GLU A 41 24.60 -14.73 16.43
C GLU A 41 23.90 -13.39 16.13
N THR A 42 24.63 -12.41 15.58
CA THR A 42 24.03 -11.13 15.19
C THR A 42 23.08 -11.28 14.01
N ASP A 43 23.43 -12.10 13.02
CA ASP A 43 22.60 -12.40 11.87
C ASP A 43 21.29 -13.09 12.31
N GLU A 44 21.35 -14.11 13.19
CA GLU A 44 20.15 -14.78 13.73
C GLU A 44 19.23 -13.83 14.49
N ARG A 45 19.80 -12.96 15.33
CA ARG A 45 19.06 -11.93 16.06
C ARG A 45 18.40 -10.93 15.12
N ALA A 46 19.10 -10.50 14.07
CA ALA A 46 18.55 -9.61 13.06
C ALA A 46 17.37 -10.26 12.34
N ARG A 47 17.49 -11.54 11.92
CA ARG A 47 16.41 -12.27 11.24
C ARG A 47 15.18 -12.44 12.10
N LYS A 48 15.33 -12.76 13.39
CA LYS A 48 14.19 -12.86 14.31
C LYS A 48 13.45 -11.52 14.45
N ARG A 49 14.20 -10.41 14.48
CA ARG A 49 13.63 -9.06 14.53
C ARG A 49 12.92 -8.69 13.22
N GLU A 50 13.49 -9.04 12.07
CA GLU A 50 12.89 -8.79 10.76
C GLU A 50 11.55 -9.49 10.60
N ARG A 51 11.45 -10.77 11.01
CA ARG A 51 10.18 -11.53 11.01
C ARG A 51 9.14 -10.88 11.91
N ALA A 52 9.51 -10.56 13.16
CA ALA A 52 8.61 -9.89 14.10
C ALA A 52 8.16 -8.51 13.60
N ASN A 53 9.03 -7.77 12.90
CA ASN A 53 8.68 -6.48 12.33
C ASN A 53 7.73 -6.62 11.13
N ALA A 54 7.91 -7.64 10.30
CA ALA A 54 7.01 -7.94 9.19
C ALA A 54 5.61 -8.32 9.70
N GLU A 55 5.53 -9.18 10.72
CA GLU A 55 4.27 -9.56 11.38
C GLU A 55 3.56 -8.34 11.98
N LYS A 56 4.30 -7.48 12.70
CA LYS A 56 3.75 -6.24 13.25
C LYS A 56 3.20 -5.31 12.16
N LYS A 57 3.92 -5.16 11.04
CA LYS A 57 3.45 -4.35 9.90
C LYS A 57 2.18 -4.94 9.29
N ALA A 58 2.11 -6.25 9.13
CA ALA A 58 0.91 -6.93 8.64
C ALA A 58 -0.29 -6.69 9.57
N GLN A 59 -0.10 -6.81 10.88
CA GLN A 59 -1.16 -6.55 11.86
C GLN A 59 -1.68 -5.11 11.77
N VAL A 60 -0.78 -4.12 11.70
CA VAL A 60 -1.16 -2.70 11.56
C VAL A 60 -1.99 -2.46 10.30
N LEU A 61 -1.61 -3.06 9.17
CA LEU A 61 -2.35 -2.94 7.91
C LEU A 61 -3.74 -3.59 8.00
N MET A 62 -3.84 -4.74 8.66
CA MET A 62 -5.14 -5.41 8.89
C MET A 62 -6.04 -4.58 9.80
N ASP A 63 -5.51 -4.00 10.88
CA ASP A 63 -6.26 -3.12 11.77
C ASP A 63 -6.73 -1.84 11.06
N GLN A 64 -5.90 -1.28 10.17
CA GLN A 64 -6.28 -0.15 9.33
C GLN A 64 -7.41 -0.51 8.36
N ALA A 65 -7.31 -1.66 7.69
CA ALA A 65 -8.35 -2.16 6.80
C ALA A 65 -9.69 -2.39 7.54
N ASN A 66 -9.64 -2.96 8.75
CA ASN A 66 -10.81 -3.18 9.59
C ASN A 66 -11.50 -1.86 10.00
N LYS A 67 -10.72 -0.82 10.34
CA LYS A 67 -11.26 0.51 10.64
C LYS A 67 -11.94 1.16 9.43
N MET A 68 -11.42 0.95 8.23
CA MET A 68 -12.03 1.45 6.99
C MET A 68 -13.32 0.71 6.63
N ARG A 69 -13.41 -0.59 6.92
CA ARG A 69 -14.62 -1.39 6.66
C ARG A 69 -15.83 -0.95 7.50
N ALA A 70 -15.61 -0.52 8.74
CA ALA A 70 -16.70 -0.24 9.70
C ALA A 70 -17.23 1.21 9.65
N LYS A 71 -16.56 2.13 8.95
CA LYS A 71 -16.97 3.55 8.93
C LYS A 71 -17.52 3.95 7.56
N PRO A 72 -18.85 4.02 7.37
CA PRO A 72 -19.40 4.74 6.22
C PRO A 72 -18.92 6.20 6.29
N PRO A 73 -18.58 6.83 5.14
CA PRO A 73 -18.06 8.19 5.11
C PRO A 73 -19.04 9.14 5.79
N ARG A 74 -18.59 9.75 6.89
CA ARG A 74 -19.35 10.78 7.59
C ARG A 74 -19.34 12.05 6.72
N PRO A 75 -20.50 12.63 6.37
CA PRO A 75 -20.54 13.90 5.64
C PRO A 75 -19.92 15.02 6.49
N TRP A 76 -19.32 15.99 5.81
CA TRP A 76 -18.58 17.12 6.37
C TRP A 76 -19.33 17.84 7.52
N PRO A 77 -18.65 18.28 8.59
CA PRO A 77 -19.28 19.03 9.67
C PRO A 77 -19.87 20.35 9.17
N ARG A 78 -21.16 20.58 9.43
CA ARG A 78 -21.95 21.76 9.06
C ARG A 78 -21.60 23.04 9.86
N ARG A 79 -20.33 23.22 10.25
CA ARG A 79 -19.73 24.41 10.88
C ARG A 79 -18.32 24.48 10.31
N THR A 80 -18.04 25.26 9.28
CA THR A 80 -17.83 26.71 9.37
C THR A 80 -18.11 27.37 8.01
N TRP A 81 -19.26 28.05 7.89
CA TRP A 81 -19.59 28.93 6.75
C TRP A 81 -19.60 30.42 7.13
N ARG A 82 -19.06 30.79 8.31
CA ARG A 82 -19.18 32.16 8.87
C ARG A 82 -17.90 33.02 8.73
N SER A 83 -16.80 32.49 8.20
CA SER A 83 -15.53 33.23 8.08
C SER A 83 -14.80 32.97 6.77
N VAL A 84 -15.52 32.70 5.68
CA VAL A 84 -14.93 32.70 4.34
C VAL A 84 -15.03 34.13 3.79
N PRO A 85 -13.92 34.80 3.46
CA PRO A 85 -13.95 36.13 2.85
C PRO A 85 -14.80 36.10 1.57
N ASN A 86 -15.57 37.18 1.33
CA ASN A 86 -16.58 37.30 0.28
C ASN A 86 -16.10 37.05 -1.18
N GLY A 87 -14.81 36.76 -1.40
CA GLY A 87 -14.26 36.38 -2.71
C GLY A 87 -14.55 34.94 -3.15
N CYS A 88 -14.76 33.98 -2.24
CA CYS A 88 -14.95 32.57 -2.64
C CYS A 88 -16.40 32.22 -3.02
N LEU A 89 -17.40 32.98 -2.56
CA LEU A 89 -18.80 32.79 -2.98
C LEU A 89 -19.01 33.14 -4.46
N ALA A 90 -18.20 34.02 -5.03
CA ALA A 90 -18.22 34.34 -6.46
C ALA A 90 -17.68 33.18 -7.32
N ALA A 91 -16.67 32.45 -6.82
CA ALA A 91 -16.08 31.31 -7.53
C ALA A 91 -17.02 30.09 -7.57
N TRP A 92 -17.82 29.86 -6.51
CA TRP A 92 -18.75 28.73 -6.47
C TRP A 92 -20.09 29.01 -7.17
N LYS A 93 -20.51 30.28 -7.30
CA LYS A 93 -21.66 30.66 -8.14
C LYS A 93 -21.37 30.53 -9.65
N GLN A 94 -20.11 30.44 -10.07
CA GLN A 94 -19.76 30.16 -11.47
C GLN A 94 -19.78 28.65 -11.79
N SER A 95 -19.44 27.77 -10.85
CA SER A 95 -19.52 26.31 -11.08
C SER A 95 -20.95 25.75 -11.01
N ALA A 96 -21.87 26.44 -10.32
CA ALA A 96 -23.29 26.10 -10.29
C ALA A 96 -24.12 26.78 -11.42
N ARG A 97 -23.46 27.31 -12.45
CA ARG A 97 -24.11 27.79 -13.69
C ARG A 97 -23.65 26.98 -14.90
N MET A 98 -23.68 25.66 -14.77
CA MET A 98 -23.63 24.69 -15.88
C MET A 98 -24.94 23.87 -15.96
N THR A 99 -26.07 24.55 -15.76
CA THR A 99 -27.40 24.08 -16.22
C THR A 99 -27.90 24.97 -17.36
N ALA A 100 -27.03 25.19 -18.35
CA ALA A 100 -27.39 25.77 -19.63
C ALA A 100 -26.86 24.85 -20.73
N TRP A 101 -27.66 23.82 -21.04
CA TRP A 101 -27.67 22.86 -22.18
C TRP A 101 -28.21 21.54 -21.59
N GLN A 102 -29.49 21.18 -21.72
CA GLN A 102 -30.16 20.93 -22.99
C GLN A 102 -31.67 21.28 -22.96
N PRO A 103 -32.08 22.37 -23.62
CA PRO A 103 -33.39 22.48 -24.26
C PRO A 103 -33.43 21.80 -25.65
N CYS A 104 -32.33 21.18 -26.11
CA CYS A 104 -32.22 20.63 -27.47
C CYS A 104 -32.79 19.21 -27.67
N VAL A 105 -32.98 18.41 -26.61
CA VAL A 105 -33.47 17.02 -26.73
C VAL A 105 -34.99 16.95 -26.94
N SER A 106 -35.74 17.97 -26.52
CA SER A 106 -37.21 17.98 -26.63
C SER A 106 -37.70 18.12 -28.08
N ARG A 107 -36.96 18.80 -28.96
CA ARG A 107 -37.40 19.06 -30.35
C ARG A 107 -37.22 17.85 -31.27
N ILE A 108 -36.25 16.97 -31.00
CA ILE A 108 -35.99 15.76 -31.80
C ILE A 108 -37.01 14.67 -31.45
N LEU A 109 -37.35 14.50 -30.16
CA LEU A 109 -38.35 13.53 -29.71
C LEU A 109 -39.78 13.90 -30.13
N LEU A 110 -40.14 15.19 -30.11
CA LEU A 110 -41.45 15.66 -30.59
C LEU A 110 -41.61 15.54 -32.13
N ARG A 111 -40.52 15.66 -32.91
CA ARG A 111 -40.56 15.44 -34.36
C ARG A 111 -40.67 13.95 -34.73
N ALA A 112 -40.02 13.07 -33.96
CA ALA A 112 -40.11 11.62 -34.15
C ALA A 112 -41.50 11.06 -33.80
N ALA A 113 -42.18 11.64 -32.80
CA ALA A 113 -43.56 11.25 -32.44
C ALA A 113 -44.58 11.65 -33.53
N ARG A 114 -44.39 12.79 -34.20
CA ARG A 114 -45.31 13.30 -35.24
C ARG A 114 -45.16 12.61 -36.61
N LEU A 115 -44.01 11.99 -36.88
CA LEU A 115 -43.79 11.16 -38.07
C LEU A 115 -44.37 9.74 -37.89
N ARG A 116 -44.38 9.22 -36.65
CA ARG A 116 -44.86 7.86 -36.34
C ARG A 116 -46.40 7.74 -36.30
N SER A 117 -47.12 8.86 -36.12
CA SER A 117 -48.58 8.90 -36.19
C SER A 117 -49.15 9.16 -37.59
N ARG A 118 -48.29 9.43 -38.60
CA ARG A 118 -48.68 9.69 -39.99
C ARG A 118 -48.46 8.50 -40.94
N GLN A 119 -47.85 7.41 -40.45
CA GLN A 119 -47.65 6.13 -41.16
C GLN A 119 -48.58 5.02 -40.66
N ARG A 120 -49.61 5.38 -39.88
CA ARG A 120 -50.62 4.45 -39.34
C ARG A 120 -52.03 4.86 -39.78
N VAL A 121 -52.14 5.26 -41.06
CA VAL A 121 -53.35 5.32 -41.90
C VAL A 121 -52.98 4.70 -43.23
#